data_AF-A0A0D3C5P9-F1
#
_entry.id   AF-A0A0D3C5P9-F1
#
_cell.length_a   1.000
_cell.length_b   1.000
_cell.length_c   1.000
_cell.angle_alpha   90.00
_cell.angle_beta   90.00
_cell.angle_gamma   90.00
#
_symmetry.space_group_name_H-M   'P 1'
#
loop_
_entity.id
_entity.type
_entity.pdbx_description
1 polymer ?
#
loop_
_entity_poly.entity_id
_entity_poly.type
_entity_poly.pdbx_seq_one_letter_code
_entity_poly.pdbx_strand_id
1 'polypeptide(L)'
;MDRLKLSLSVFALLFNVVSASSDGNEGDDLVIKQVVDGGAEPNVLSSEDHFSLFKKRFGKVYASREEHDYRFSVFKPNHRRARRHQKLDPSARHGVTQFSDLRKGGFAEYFFRHEAKRMIIP
;
A
#
# COMPACT_ATOMS: atom_id res chain seq x y z
N MET A 1 -9.45 8.97 -49.41
CA MET A 1 -9.79 8.80 -47.97
C MET A 1 -8.53 8.51 -47.15
N ASP A 2 -7.44 9.24 -47.42
CA ASP A 2 -6.09 8.77 -47.09
C ASP A 2 -5.29 9.79 -46.26
N ARG A 3 -5.79 11.02 -46.13
CA ARG A 3 -5.17 12.05 -45.27
C ARG A 3 -5.67 12.01 -43.82
N LEU A 4 -6.85 11.42 -43.58
CA LEU A 4 -7.37 11.20 -42.22
C LEU A 4 -6.68 10.04 -41.49
N LYS A 5 -6.15 9.05 -42.24
CA LYS A 5 -5.46 7.88 -41.67
C LYS A 5 -4.01 8.19 -41.27
N LEU A 6 -3.38 9.16 -41.93
CA LEU A 6 -2.02 9.61 -41.58
C LEU A 6 -2.00 10.39 -40.25
N SER A 7 -3.05 11.18 -39.97
CA SER A 7 -3.17 11.95 -38.73
C SER A 7 -3.33 11.04 -37.49
N LEU A 8 -4.08 9.94 -37.61
CA LEU A 8 -4.27 8.99 -36.50
C LEU A 8 -3.01 8.19 -36.15
N SER A 9 -2.10 7.97 -37.11
CA SER A 9 -0.88 7.17 -36.90
C SER A 9 0.16 7.92 -36.06
N VAL A 10 0.24 9.25 -36.16
CA VAL A 10 1.25 10.05 -35.45
C VAL A 10 0.91 10.21 -33.97
N PHE A 11 -0.38 10.18 -33.60
CA PHE A 11 -0.80 10.32 -32.21
C PHE A 11 -0.48 9.08 -31.34
N ALA A 12 -0.28 7.91 -31.97
CA ALA A 12 -0.01 6.66 -31.28
C ALA A 12 1.46 6.46 -30.84
N LEU A 13 2.36 7.39 -31.20
CA LEU A 13 3.81 7.25 -30.92
C LEU A 13 4.34 8.15 -29.79
N LEU A 14 3.50 8.97 -29.15
CA LEU A 14 3.92 9.87 -28.06
C LEU A 14 3.59 9.39 -26.64
N PHE A 15 3.03 8.19 -26.48
CA PHE A 15 2.78 7.59 -25.16
C PHE A 15 3.80 6.50 -24.83
N ASN A 16 5.09 6.83 -24.93
CA ASN A 16 6.11 6.06 -24.21
C ASN A 16 6.14 6.59 -22.77
N VAL A 17 5.25 6.02 -21.94
CA VAL A 17 5.33 6.16 -20.48
C VAL A 17 6.71 5.68 -20.05
N VAL A 18 7.56 6.63 -19.65
CA VAL A 18 8.80 6.30 -18.95
C VAL A 18 8.36 5.76 -17.59
N SER A 19 8.49 4.44 -17.42
CA SER A 19 8.35 3.83 -16.11
C SER A 19 9.58 4.21 -15.31
N ALA A 20 9.48 5.30 -14.55
CA ALA A 20 10.45 5.63 -13.52
C ALA A 20 10.38 4.58 -12.41
N SER A 21 11.12 3.48 -12.55
CA SER A 21 11.51 2.66 -11.41
C SER A 21 12.57 3.44 -10.64
N SER A 22 12.12 4.36 -9.77
CA SER A 22 12.94 4.73 -8.62
C SER A 22 12.98 3.50 -7.72
N ASP A 23 13.95 2.63 -7.98
CA ASP A 23 14.41 1.67 -6.99
C ASP A 23 15.18 2.47 -5.93
N GLY A 24 14.42 3.27 -5.17
CA GLY A 24 14.87 3.87 -3.95
C GLY A 24 15.01 2.74 -2.95
N ASN A 25 16.16 2.09 -2.99
CA ASN A 25 16.73 1.38 -1.86
C ASN A 25 17.05 2.42 -0.76
N GLU A 26 16.01 3.03 -0.19
CA GLU A 26 16.05 3.81 1.04
C GLU A 26 15.73 2.82 2.16
N GLY A 27 16.79 2.14 2.64
CA GLY A 27 16.77 1.27 3.80
C GLY A 27 16.61 2.00 5.13
N ASP A 28 16.22 3.27 5.14
CA ASP A 28 16.54 4.17 6.25
C ASP A 28 15.49 5.25 6.57
N ASP A 29 14.39 5.42 5.83
CA ASP A 29 13.34 6.41 6.19
C ASP A 29 11.98 5.78 6.56
N LEU A 30 12.01 4.87 7.54
CA LEU A 30 10.82 4.43 8.26
C LEU A 30 10.73 5.06 9.64
N VAL A 31 11.27 6.27 9.80
CA VAL A 31 11.20 7.02 11.06
C VAL A 31 9.80 7.60 11.22
N ILE A 32 8.86 6.81 11.75
CA ILE A 32 7.62 7.36 12.32
C ILE A 32 7.93 7.76 13.75
N LYS A 33 8.02 9.07 14.00
CA LYS A 33 8.03 9.62 15.35
C LYS A 33 6.66 9.38 15.99
N GLN A 34 6.62 8.52 16.99
CA GLN A 34 5.45 8.35 17.84
C GLN A 34 5.17 9.67 18.57
N VAL A 35 4.03 10.31 18.32
CA VAL A 35 3.65 11.61 18.93
C VAL A 35 2.95 11.42 20.28
N VAL A 36 3.45 10.50 21.11
CA VAL A 36 3.03 10.42 22.52
C VAL A 36 4.05 11.20 23.32
N ASP A 37 3.60 12.28 23.95
CA ASP A 37 4.38 13.13 24.86
C ASP A 37 4.78 12.34 26.11
N GLY A 38 5.83 11.53 25.97
CA GLY A 38 6.26 10.60 27.00
C GLY A 38 7.77 10.45 27.04
N GLY A 39 8.49 11.56 27.20
CA GLY A 39 9.76 11.71 27.93
C GLY A 39 10.87 10.65 27.83
N ALA A 40 10.90 9.80 26.82
CA ALA A 40 11.93 8.82 26.58
C ALA A 40 12.28 8.85 25.08
N GLU A 41 13.57 8.74 24.80
CA GLU A 41 14.24 8.62 23.49
C GLU A 41 13.32 8.28 22.30
N PRO A 42 13.51 8.90 21.11
CA PRO A 42 12.67 8.63 19.95
C PRO A 42 12.74 7.14 19.61
N ASN A 43 11.69 6.39 20.00
CA ASN A 43 11.60 4.98 19.71
C ASN A 43 11.32 4.83 18.21
N VAL A 44 12.39 4.74 17.43
CA VAL A 44 12.33 4.55 15.98
C VAL A 44 11.79 3.16 15.74
N LEU A 45 10.50 3.07 15.44
CA LEU A 45 9.84 1.80 15.15
C LEU A 45 10.37 1.24 13.82
N SER A 46 10.79 -0.02 13.83
CA SER A 46 11.15 -0.74 12.62
C SER A 46 9.92 -0.98 11.72
N SER A 47 10.14 -1.30 10.43
CA SER A 47 9.11 -1.89 9.57
C SER A 47 8.35 -3.02 10.27
N GLU A 48 9.09 -3.88 10.98
CA GLU A 48 8.55 -5.07 11.63
C GLU A 48 7.65 -4.70 12.82
N ASP A 49 8.03 -3.66 13.57
CA ASP A 49 7.21 -3.15 14.68
C ASP A 49 5.92 -2.54 14.15
N HIS A 50 5.99 -1.77 13.06
CA HIS A 50 4.82 -1.25 12.37
C HIS A 50 3.90 -2.36 11.86
N PHE A 51 4.46 -3.44 11.32
CA PHE A 51 3.68 -4.57 10.85
C PHE A 51 3.05 -5.34 12.02
N SER A 52 3.76 -5.49 13.13
CA SER A 52 3.24 -6.09 14.36
C SER A 52 2.10 -5.29 14.97
N LEU A 53 2.23 -3.96 15.03
CA LEU A 53 1.15 -3.06 15.43
C LEU A 53 -0.05 -3.14 14.47
N PHE A 54 0.19 -3.22 13.16
CA PHE A 54 -0.85 -3.44 12.16
C PHE A 54 -1.60 -4.76 12.40
N LYS A 55 -0.88 -5.87 12.59
CA LYS A 55 -1.49 -7.18 12.90
C LYS A 55 -2.35 -7.10 14.15
N LYS A 56 -1.83 -6.52 15.24
CA LYS A 56 -2.55 -6.34 16.50
C LYS A 56 -3.80 -5.47 16.33
N ARG A 57 -3.68 -4.34 15.64
CA ARG A 57 -4.76 -3.37 15.45
C ARG A 57 -5.93 -3.93 14.63
N PHE A 58 -5.66 -4.74 13.62
CA PHE A 58 -6.68 -5.27 12.71
C PHE A 58 -6.94 -6.77 12.87
N GLY A 59 -6.43 -7.39 13.94
CA GLY A 59 -6.61 -8.81 14.23
C GLY A 59 -6.11 -9.74 13.13
N LYS A 60 -4.99 -9.39 12.47
CA LYS A 60 -4.45 -10.19 11.36
C LYS A 60 -3.68 -11.38 11.90
N VAL A 61 -4.05 -12.56 11.43
CA VAL A 61 -3.37 -13.83 11.67
C VAL A 61 -3.09 -14.44 10.30
N TYR A 62 -1.86 -14.89 10.08
CA TYR A 62 -1.42 -15.52 8.84
C TYR A 62 -1.11 -16.98 9.09
N ALA A 63 -1.44 -17.85 8.13
CA ALA A 63 -1.41 -19.29 8.36
C ALA A 63 0.02 -19.87 8.35
N SER A 64 0.93 -19.22 7.62
CA SER A 64 2.31 -19.66 7.48
C SER A 64 3.30 -18.49 7.52
N ARG A 65 4.58 -18.84 7.67
CA ARG A 65 5.68 -17.86 7.60
C ARG A 65 5.80 -17.24 6.21
N GLU A 66 5.59 -18.04 5.17
CA GLU A 66 5.62 -17.60 3.78
C GLU A 66 4.51 -16.57 3.52
N GLU A 67 3.30 -16.81 4.06
CA GLU A 67 2.23 -15.83 3.98
C GLU A 67 2.58 -14.56 4.76
N HIS A 68 3.11 -14.69 5.97
CA HIS A 68 3.57 -13.54 6.76
C HIS A 68 4.57 -12.68 5.96
N ASP A 69 5.61 -13.30 5.41
CA ASP A 69 6.68 -12.61 4.69
C ASP A 69 6.15 -11.98 3.39
N TYR A 70 5.24 -12.66 2.69
CA TYR A 70 4.54 -12.10 1.55
C TYR A 70 3.71 -10.86 1.93
N ARG A 71 2.88 -10.96 2.97
CA ARG A 71 2.03 -9.85 3.44
C ARG A 71 2.87 -8.67 3.91
N PHE A 72 3.97 -8.95 4.58
CA PHE A 72 4.93 -7.93 5.01
C PHE A 72 5.59 -7.23 3.81
N SER A 73 5.95 -7.97 2.77
CA SER A 73 6.51 -7.42 1.53
C SER A 73 5.56 -6.44 0.83
N VAL A 74 4.25 -6.69 0.93
CA VAL A 74 3.19 -5.81 0.39
C VAL A 74 2.90 -4.63 1.31
N PHE A 75 2.95 -4.85 2.63
CA PHE A 75 2.70 -3.84 3.64
C PHE A 75 3.65 -2.65 3.54
N LYS A 76 4.96 -2.91 3.40
CA LYS A 76 6.00 -1.86 3.31
C LYS A 76 5.72 -0.80 2.24
N PRO A 77 5.57 -1.14 0.94
CA PRO A 77 5.30 -0.16 -0.10
C PRO A 77 3.93 0.51 0.05
N ASN A 78 2.90 -0.20 0.53
CA ASN A 78 1.58 0.39 0.76
C ASN A 78 1.60 1.44 1.87
N HIS A 79 2.30 1.16 2.97
CA HIS A 79 2.49 2.09 4.07
C HIS A 79 3.25 3.36 3.62
N ARG A 80 4.33 3.20 2.84
CA ARG A 80 5.05 4.33 2.22
C ARG A 80 4.14 5.15 1.30
N ARG A 81 3.33 4.49 0.48
CA ARG A 81 2.37 5.15 -0.41
C ARG A 81 1.33 5.97 0.36
N ALA A 82 0.79 5.42 1.45
CA ALA A 82 -0.15 6.14 2.31
C ALA A 82 0.48 7.41 2.92
N ARG A 83 1.72 7.32 3.43
CA ARG A 83 2.48 8.49 3.91
C ARG A 83 2.65 9.56 2.82
N ARG A 84 3.04 9.15 1.61
CA ARG A 84 3.18 10.10 0.49
C ARG A 84 1.86 10.76 0.13
N HIS A 85 0.78 9.98 0.06
CA HIS A 85 -0.55 10.54 -0.20
C HIS A 85 -1.00 11.51 0.91
N GLN A 86 -0.72 11.21 2.19
CA GLN A 86 -1.03 12.14 3.29
C GLN A 86 -0.37 13.51 3.13
N LYS A 87 0.87 13.53 2.62
CA LYS A 87 1.60 14.77 2.35
C LYS A 87 1.01 15.53 1.15
N LEU A 88 0.53 14.82 0.14
CA LEU A 88 -0.03 15.40 -1.09
C LEU A 88 -1.47 15.90 -0.91
N ASP A 89 -2.26 15.19 -0.10
CA ASP A 89 -3.63 15.56 0.25
C ASP A 89 -3.78 15.57 1.78
N PRO A 90 -3.44 16.69 2.43
CA PRO A 90 -3.60 16.84 3.87
C PRO A 90 -5.05 16.82 4.34
N SER A 91 -6.01 17.09 3.44
CA SER A 91 -7.44 17.08 3.75
C SER A 91 -8.00 15.66 3.90
N ALA A 92 -7.37 14.69 3.22
CA ALA A 92 -7.67 13.29 3.36
C ALA A 92 -6.85 12.64 4.49
N ARG A 93 -7.46 11.66 5.18
CA ARG A 93 -6.78 10.84 6.18
C ARG A 93 -6.18 9.61 5.52
N HIS A 94 -4.91 9.68 5.15
CA HIS A 94 -4.13 8.57 4.64
C HIS A 94 -3.30 7.93 5.75
N GLY A 95 -3.30 6.60 5.81
CA GLY A 95 -2.55 5.86 6.81
C GLY A 95 -2.67 4.35 6.63
N VAL A 96 -2.26 3.61 7.65
CA VAL A 96 -2.45 2.16 7.70
C VAL A 96 -3.95 1.85 7.82
N THR A 97 -4.46 1.00 6.93
CA THR A 97 -5.84 0.51 6.89
C THR A 97 -5.86 -1.01 6.99
N GLN A 98 -7.04 -1.60 7.19
CA GLN A 98 -7.20 -3.06 7.22
C GLN A 98 -6.77 -3.78 5.93
N PHE A 99 -6.52 -3.05 4.83
CA PHE A 99 -6.12 -3.58 3.53
C PHE A 99 -4.67 -3.25 3.18
N SER A 100 -3.89 -2.70 4.12
CA SER A 100 -2.49 -2.31 3.88
C SER A 100 -1.58 -3.48 3.51
N ASP A 101 -1.97 -4.72 3.80
CA ASP A 101 -1.28 -5.97 3.43
C ASP A 101 -1.78 -6.59 2.10
N LEU A 102 -2.65 -5.89 1.37
CA LEU A 102 -3.21 -6.38 0.11
C LEU A 102 -2.58 -5.69 -1.10
N ARG A 103 -2.31 -6.49 -2.15
CA ARG A 103 -1.92 -5.95 -3.46
C ARG A 103 -3.12 -5.26 -4.11
N LYS A 104 -2.86 -4.26 -4.95
CA LYS A 104 -3.87 -3.68 -5.85
C LYS A 104 -4.60 -4.79 -6.61
N GLY A 105 -5.93 -4.76 -6.61
CA GLY A 105 -6.80 -5.81 -7.17
C GLY A 105 -7.14 -6.96 -6.22
N GLY A 106 -6.27 -7.28 -5.25
CA GLY A 106 -6.55 -8.28 -4.21
C GLY A 106 -7.62 -7.84 -3.21
N PHE A 107 -7.91 -6.54 -3.14
CA PHE A 107 -9.02 -6.00 -2.36
C PHE A 107 -10.36 -6.57 -2.82
N ALA A 108 -10.62 -6.64 -4.13
CA ALA A 108 -11.89 -7.11 -4.65
C ALA A 108 -12.12 -8.57 -4.26
N GLU A 109 -11.10 -9.42 -4.46
CA GLU A 109 -11.16 -10.84 -4.10
C GLU A 109 -11.37 -11.04 -2.59
N TYR A 110 -10.68 -10.26 -1.75
CA TYR A 110 -10.89 -10.27 -0.29
C TYR A 110 -12.32 -9.85 0.06
N PHE A 111 -12.81 -8.76 -0.54
CA PHE A 111 -14.15 -8.25 -0.30
C PHE A 111 -15.21 -9.30 -0.65
N PHE A 112 -15.15 -9.91 -1.84
CA PHE A 112 -16.08 -10.96 -2.24
C PHE A 112 -16.02 -12.19 -1.33
N ARG A 113 -14.83 -12.58 -0.87
CA ARG A 113 -14.65 -13.72 0.05
C ARG A 113 -15.25 -13.48 1.44
N HIS A 114 -15.23 -12.24 1.92
CA HIS A 114 -15.74 -11.87 3.24
C HIS A 114 -17.22 -11.43 3.23
N GLU A 115 -17.73 -10.86 2.13
CA GLU A 115 -19.16 -10.57 1.96
C GLU A 115 -19.99 -11.84 1.73
N ALA A 116 -19.49 -12.80 0.93
CA ALA A 116 -20.20 -14.07 0.73
C ALA A 116 -20.45 -14.84 2.04
N LYS A 117 -19.60 -14.64 3.06
CA LYS A 117 -19.78 -15.23 4.40
C LYS A 117 -20.80 -14.49 5.27
N ARG A 118 -21.16 -13.24 4.95
CA ARG A 118 -22.21 -12.48 5.65
C ARG A 118 -23.60 -12.70 5.06
N MET A 119 -23.68 -13.21 3.84
CA MET A 119 -24.94 -13.52 3.13
C MET A 119 -25.40 -14.97 3.33
N ILE A 120 -24.64 -15.78 4.08
CA ILE A 120 -25.02 -17.13 4.52
C ILE A 120 -25.19 -17.10 6.04
N ILE A 121 -26.32 -16.56 6.49
CA ILE A 121 -26.87 -16.80 7.82
C ILE A 121 -28.31 -17.31 7.59
N PRO A 122 -28.70 -18.46 8.16
CA PRO A 122 -30.04 -19.04 7.97
C PRO A 122 -31.16 -18.16 8.52
#